data_AF-A0A7X7V9W0-F1
#
_entry.id   AF-A0A7X7V9W0-F1
#
_cell.length_a   1.000
_cell.length_b   1.000
_cell.length_c   1.000
_cell.angle_alpha   90.00
_cell.angle_beta   90.00
_cell.angle_gamma   90.00
#
_symmetry.space_group_name_H-M   'P 1'
#
loop_
_entity.id
_entity.type
_entity.pdbx_description
1 polymer ?
#
loop_
_entity_poly.entity_id
_entity_poly.type
_entity_poly.pdbx_seq_one_letter_code
_entity_poly.pdbx_strand_id
1 'polypeptide(L)'
;AMMEQADLVIAMGTDHRRFILDEWPTLARKTFLIGQVARQLADLPPALTLDGLADHLWQHRTSQPDDSVADPYGRGPVAAAQASHAIDTHLEAILSGLDTLSRAWG
;
A
#
# COMPACT_ATOMS: atom_id res chain seq x y z
N ALA A 1 9.22 13.00 13.20
CA ALA A 1 8.33 11.92 13.72
C ALA A 1 8.33 10.72 12.77
N MET A 2 7.94 9.51 13.21
CA MET A 2 7.95 8.25 12.42
C MET A 2 7.39 8.40 10.98
N MET A 3 6.33 9.19 10.82
CA MET A 3 5.67 9.42 9.53
C MET A 3 6.49 10.24 8.53
N GLU A 4 7.33 11.17 9.01
CA GLU A 4 8.15 12.01 8.15
C GLU A 4 9.31 11.21 7.53
N GLN A 5 9.83 10.23 8.29
CA GLN A 5 10.96 9.39 7.90
C GLN A 5 10.56 8.21 7.00
N ALA A 6 9.28 7.83 6.96
CA ALA A 6 8.83 6.75 6.10
C ALA A 6 8.95 7.13 4.62
N ASP A 7 9.54 6.28 3.78
CA ASP A 7 9.56 6.45 2.33
C ASP A 7 8.18 6.15 1.71
N LEU A 8 7.41 5.28 2.35
CA LEU A 8 6.08 4.86 1.95
C LEU A 8 5.19 4.65 3.18
N VAL A 9 3.94 5.09 3.09
CA VAL A 9 2.87 4.88 4.07
C VAL A 9 1.75 4.10 3.38
N ILE A 10 1.42 2.94 3.93
CA ILE A 10 0.41 2.04 3.38
C ILE A 10 -0.78 2.00 4.32
N ALA A 11 -1.91 2.56 3.88
CA ALA A 11 -3.16 2.59 4.61
C ALA A 11 -4.03 1.37 4.26
N MET A 12 -4.70 0.80 5.26
CA MET A 12 -5.58 -0.37 5.05
C MET A 12 -6.89 -0.02 4.33
N GLY A 13 -7.32 1.24 4.36
CA GLY A 13 -8.57 1.65 3.74
C GLY A 13 -8.65 3.16 3.53
N THR A 14 -9.67 3.56 2.77
CA THR A 14 -9.87 4.97 2.38
C THR A 14 -10.00 5.90 3.59
N ASP A 15 -10.68 5.46 4.66
CA ASP A 15 -10.84 6.28 5.87
C ASP A 15 -9.52 6.53 6.60
N HIS A 16 -8.66 5.51 6.71
CA HIS A 16 -7.31 5.67 7.26
C HIS A 16 -6.46 6.62 6.43
N ARG A 17 -6.52 6.48 5.09
CA ARG A 17 -5.79 7.38 4.19
C ARG A 17 -6.29 8.81 4.33
N ARG A 18 -7.61 9.01 4.38
CA ARG A 18 -8.21 10.34 4.57
C ARG A 18 -7.72 10.97 5.88
N PHE A 19 -7.81 10.24 6.99
CA PHE A 19 -7.34 10.71 8.29
C PHE A 19 -5.86 11.14 8.25
N ILE A 20 -4.98 10.33 7.64
CA ILE A 20 -3.56 10.66 7.51
C ILE A 20 -3.36 11.96 6.71
N LEU A 21 -4.14 12.19 5.65
CA LEU A 21 -4.01 13.37 4.81
C LEU A 21 -4.65 14.63 5.42
N ASP A 22 -5.65 14.45 6.28
CA ASP A 22 -6.23 15.55 7.06
C ASP A 22 -5.23 16.04 8.12
N GLU A 23 -4.53 15.13 8.80
CA GLU A 23 -3.52 15.45 9.82
C GLU A 23 -2.16 15.87 9.22
N TRP A 24 -1.71 15.20 8.16
CA TRP A 24 -0.42 15.45 7.50
C TRP A 24 -0.56 15.55 5.97
N PRO A 25 -1.08 16.68 5.45
CA PRO A 25 -1.29 16.88 4.01
C PRO A 25 -0.03 16.69 3.16
N THR A 26 1.15 16.96 3.73
CA THR A 26 2.45 16.85 3.07
C THR A 26 2.83 15.40 2.72
N LEU A 27 2.17 14.40 3.33
CA LEU A 27 2.45 12.98 3.08
C LEU A 27 1.65 12.40 1.90
N ALA A 28 0.85 13.21 1.20
CA ALA A 28 0.01 12.76 0.09
C ALA A 28 0.76 11.95 -0.98
N ARG A 29 1.99 12.36 -1.30
CA ARG A 29 2.82 11.70 -2.32
C ARG A 29 3.39 10.34 -1.92
N LYS A 30 3.30 9.99 -0.64
CA LYS A 30 3.80 8.71 -0.12
C LYS A 30 2.75 7.90 0.62
N THR A 31 1.47 8.30 0.58
CA THR A 31 0.39 7.62 1.29
C THR A 31 -0.61 6.98 0.32
N PHE A 32 -0.66 5.65 0.32
CA PHE A 32 -1.44 4.84 -0.63
C PHE A 32 -2.23 3.74 0.07
N LEU A 33 -3.20 3.15 -0.63
CA LEU A 33 -3.95 2.00 -0.11
C LEU A 33 -3.18 0.70 -0.34
N ILE A 34 -3.30 -0.26 0.58
CA ILE A 34 -2.58 -1.53 0.51
C ILE A 34 -2.83 -2.30 -0.79
N GLY A 35 -4.08 -2.42 -1.24
CA GLY A 35 -4.35 -3.15 -2.49
C GLY A 35 -3.91 -2.39 -3.74
N GLN A 36 -3.89 -1.05 -3.70
CA GLN A 36 -3.34 -0.24 -4.78
C GLN A 36 -1.85 -0.52 -4.96
N VAL A 37 -1.10 -0.54 -3.84
CA VAL A 37 0.33 -0.86 -3.84
C VAL A 37 0.54 -2.28 -4.33
N ALA A 38 -0.17 -3.26 -3.76
CA ALA A 38 -0.09 -4.67 -4.18
C ALA A 38 -0.32 -4.85 -5.69
N ARG A 39 -1.35 -4.20 -6.24
CA ARG A 39 -1.69 -4.26 -7.67
C ARG A 39 -0.60 -3.65 -8.56
N GLN A 40 0.05 -2.56 -8.15
CA GLN A 40 1.14 -1.97 -8.92
C GLN A 40 2.44 -2.78 -8.81
N LEU A 41 2.72 -3.38 -7.64
CA LEU A 41 3.92 -4.21 -7.46
C LEU A 41 3.78 -5.61 -8.07
N ALA A 42 2.57 -6.07 -8.37
CA ALA A 42 2.34 -7.33 -9.08
C ALA A 42 2.71 -7.25 -10.57
N ASP A 43 2.76 -6.05 -11.16
CA ASP A 43 3.07 -5.82 -12.58
C ASP A 43 4.06 -4.65 -12.72
N LEU A 44 5.32 -4.92 -12.33
CA LEU A 44 6.37 -3.90 -12.29
C LEU A 44 6.91 -3.57 -13.69
N PRO A 45 7.02 -2.28 -14.04
CA PRO A 45 7.76 -1.87 -15.23
C PRO A 45 9.23 -2.28 -15.13
N PRO A 46 9.86 -2.82 -16.20
CA PRO A 46 11.25 -3.29 -16.17
C PRO A 46 12.30 -2.24 -15.76
N ALA A 47 12.00 -0.95 -15.99
CA ALA A 47 12.89 0.16 -15.66
C ALA A 47 12.60 0.79 -14.28
N LEU A 48 11.61 0.27 -13.53
CA LEU A 48 11.29 0.81 -12.21
C LEU A 48 12.38 0.45 -11.21
N THR A 49 12.61 1.38 -10.28
CA THR A 49 13.66 1.32 -9.27
C THR A 49 13.04 1.44 -7.90
N LEU A 50 13.75 1.02 -6.86
CA LEU A 50 13.24 1.17 -5.49
C LEU A 50 13.05 2.65 -5.13
N ASP A 51 14.01 3.51 -5.48
CA ASP A 51 13.94 4.96 -5.25
C ASP A 51 12.80 5.64 -6.03
N GLY A 52 12.47 5.13 -7.21
CA GLY A 52 11.38 5.64 -8.06
C GLY A 52 9.99 5.12 -7.68
N LEU A 53 9.89 4.21 -6.71
CA LEU A 53 8.64 3.51 -6.40
C LEU A 53 7.53 4.46 -5.93
N ALA A 54 7.83 5.39 -5.02
CA ALA A 54 6.83 6.32 -4.50
C ALA A 54 6.27 7.23 -5.62
N ASP A 55 7.13 7.71 -6.51
CA ASP A 55 6.72 8.52 -7.66
C ASP A 55 5.88 7.72 -8.66
N HIS A 56 6.23 6.47 -8.92
CA HIS A 56 5.41 5.57 -9.73
C HIS A 56 4.03 5.36 -9.11
N LEU A 57 3.96 5.00 -7.82
CA LEU A 57 2.68 4.83 -7.11
C LEU A 57 1.83 6.11 -7.13
N TRP A 58 2.47 7.29 -7.08
CA TRP A 58 1.81 8.58 -7.19
C TRP A 58 1.23 8.83 -8.59
N GLN A 59 1.95 8.46 -9.65
CA GLN A 59 1.47 8.56 -11.02
C GLN A 59 0.26 7.62 -11.27
N HIS A 60 0.25 6.47 -10.60
CA HIS A 60 -0.80 5.44 -10.69
C HIS A 60 -1.71 5.41 -9.46
N ARG A 61 -1.99 6.56 -8.86
CA ARG A 61 -2.70 6.72 -7.56
C ARG A 61 -4.21 6.47 -7.56
N THR A 62 -4.78 6.01 -8.67
CA THR A 62 -6.23 5.73 -8.75
C THR A 62 -6.54 4.48 -7.93
N SER A 63 -7.36 4.66 -6.89
CA SER A 63 -7.85 3.59 -6.04
C SER A 63 -9.07 2.90 -6.63
N GLN A 64 -9.18 1.60 -6.39
CA GLN A 64 -10.33 0.75 -6.69
C GLN A 64 -11.01 0.32 -5.38
N PRO A 65 -12.29 -0.12 -5.40
CA PRO A 65 -12.97 -0.61 -4.20
C PRO A 65 -12.20 -1.72 -3.48
N ASP A 66 -11.61 -2.64 -4.25
CA ASP A 66 -10.84 -3.78 -3.74
C ASP A 66 -9.45 -3.39 -3.20
N ASP A 67 -9.05 -2.11 -3.30
CA ASP A 67 -7.78 -1.65 -2.74
C ASP A 67 -7.85 -1.45 -1.21
N SER A 68 -9.05 -1.49 -0.62
CA SER A 68 -9.28 -1.38 0.82
C SER A 68 -9.57 -2.74 1.47
N VAL A 69 -8.98 -2.98 2.63
CA VAL A 69 -9.33 -4.10 3.51
C VAL A 69 -10.57 -3.72 4.31
N ALA A 70 -11.59 -4.59 4.29
CA ALA A 70 -12.80 -4.40 5.07
C ALA A 70 -12.49 -4.44 6.58
N ASP A 71 -13.05 -3.48 7.34
CA ASP A 71 -12.86 -3.42 8.79
C ASP A 71 -13.57 -4.60 9.49
N PRO A 72 -12.82 -5.47 10.20
CA PRO A 72 -13.40 -6.62 10.91
C PRO A 72 -13.90 -6.27 12.32
N TYR A 73 -13.68 -5.06 12.84
CA TYR A 73 -13.93 -4.72 14.24
C TYR A 73 -15.40 -4.97 14.64
N GLY A 74 -15.60 -5.79 15.67
CA GLY A 74 -16.94 -6.14 16.17
C GLY A 74 -17.78 -7.03 15.23
N ARG A 75 -17.22 -7.58 14.14
CA ARG A 75 -17.96 -8.37 13.14
C ARG A 75 -17.81 -9.89 13.26
N GLY A 76 -17.14 -10.35 14.31
CA GLY A 76 -16.95 -11.77 14.60
C GLY A 76 -15.79 -12.44 13.85
N PRO A 77 -15.57 -13.74 14.08
CA PRO A 77 -14.35 -14.44 13.66
C PRO A 77 -14.21 -14.60 12.13
N VAL A 78 -15.32 -14.72 11.39
CA VAL A 78 -15.29 -14.85 9.92
C VAL A 78 -14.75 -13.56 9.28
N ALA A 79 -15.25 -12.41 9.71
CA ALA A 79 -14.78 -11.11 9.20
C ALA A 79 -13.31 -10.86 9.53
N ALA A 80 -12.87 -11.24 10.74
CA ALA A 80 -11.46 -11.16 11.12
C ALA A 80 -10.57 -12.04 10.24
N ALA A 81 -10.98 -13.28 9.96
CA ALA A 81 -10.26 -14.18 9.06
C ALA A 81 -10.19 -13.64 7.63
N GLN A 82 -11.29 -13.06 7.12
CA GLN A 82 -11.32 -12.43 5.80
C GLN A 82 -10.37 -11.23 5.71
N ALA A 83 -10.36 -10.36 6.72
CA ALA A 83 -9.43 -9.22 6.76
C ALA A 83 -7.97 -9.67 6.83
N SER A 84 -7.65 -10.67 7.66
CA SER A 84 -6.30 -11.25 7.73
C SER A 84 -5.86 -11.82 6.38
N HIS A 85 -6.72 -12.61 5.74
CA HIS A 85 -6.41 -13.20 4.44
C HIS A 85 -6.19 -12.15 3.34
N ALA A 86 -6.98 -11.07 3.35
CA ALA A 86 -6.78 -9.95 2.43
C ALA A 86 -5.44 -9.24 2.66
N ILE A 87 -5.09 -8.98 3.93
CA ILE A 87 -3.79 -8.39 4.29
C ILE A 87 -2.65 -9.29 3.82
N ASP A 88 -2.70 -10.59 4.12
CA ASP A 88 -1.65 -11.54 3.74
C ASP A 88 -1.46 -11.59 2.22
N THR A 89 -2.56 -11.63 1.47
CA THR A 89 -2.55 -11.64 -0.01
C THR A 89 -1.88 -10.39 -0.57
N HIS A 90 -2.20 -9.22 -0.03
CA HIS A 90 -1.57 -7.98 -0.47
C HIS A 90 -0.09 -7.92 -0.07
N LEU A 91 0.25 -8.35 1.14
CA LEU A 91 1.63 -8.37 1.61
C LEU A 91 2.50 -9.30 0.76
N GLU A 92 1.99 -10.45 0.33
CA GLU A 92 2.73 -11.35 -0.56
C GLU A 92 3.12 -10.66 -1.87
N ALA A 93 2.18 -9.98 -2.53
CA ALA A 93 2.46 -9.24 -3.76
C ALA A 93 3.45 -8.08 -3.53
N ILE A 94 3.29 -7.35 -2.43
CA ILE A 94 4.17 -6.21 -2.09
C ILE A 94 5.59 -6.70 -1.82
N LEU A 95 5.76 -7.71 -0.97
CA LEU A 95 7.08 -8.21 -0.60
C LEU A 95 7.79 -8.83 -1.80
N SER A 96 7.07 -9.54 -2.66
CA SER A 96 7.62 -10.09 -3.92
C SER A 96 8.11 -8.98 -4.87
N GLY A 97 7.31 -7.92 -5.04
CA GLY A 97 7.70 -6.79 -5.87
C GLY A 97 8.90 -6.02 -5.30
N LEU A 98 8.95 -5.82 -3.99
CA LEU A 98 10.09 -5.16 -3.34
C LEU A 98 11.37 -5.99 -3.42
N ASP A 99 11.30 -7.31 -3.24
CA ASP A 99 12.44 -8.20 -3.43
C ASP A 99 12.97 -8.10 -4.88
N THR A 100 12.07 -8.11 -5.87
CA THR A 100 12.42 -7.94 -7.28
C THR A 100 13.16 -6.61 -7.53
N LEU A 101 12.63 -5.49 -7.03
CA LEU A 101 13.26 -4.18 -7.18
C LEU A 101 14.61 -4.10 -6.45
N SER A 102 14.73 -4.72 -5.28
CA SER A 102 15.97 -4.70 -4.50
C SER A 102 17.12 -5.45 -5.19
N ARG A 103 16.80 -6.56 -5.88
CA ARG A 103 17.79 -7.39 -6.59
C ARG A 103 18.21 -6.82 -7.93
N ALA A 104 17.33 -6.03 -8.58
CA ALA A 104 17.69 -5.32 -9.80
C ALA A 104 18.70 -4.19 -9.56
N TRP A 105 18.89 -3.79 -8.30
CA TRP A 105 19.74 -2.68 -7.86
C TRP A 105 20.99 -3.10 -7.06
N GLY A 106 21.18 -4.40 -6.82
CA GLY A 106 22.36 -4.97 -6.15
C GLY A 106 23.26 -5.72 -7.12
#